data_AF-A0A2N5A2P7-F1
#
_entry.id   AF-A0A2N5A2P7-F1
#
_cell.length_a   1.000
_cell.length_b   1.000
_cell.length_c   1.000
_cell.angle_alpha   90.00
_cell.angle_beta   90.00
_cell.angle_gamma   90.00
#
_symmetry.space_group_name_H-M   'P 1'
#
loop_
_entity.id
_entity.type
_entity.pdbx_description
1 polymer ?
#
loop_
_entity_poly.entity_id
_entity_poly.type
_entity_poly.pdbx_seq_one_letter_code
_entity_poly.pdbx_strand_id
1 'polypeptide(L)'
;IYSYSLFHYDGRMDDVLQHGIELGRSFIQPRYWGRRGLDYLWSGIGAYLARYPHYRYLFGPVSISGGLPPAARDLLVAFYRLWFPATHPLAESRRPYPASLPDVLAQFGGEDYNDDLARLKSLLGNLGCAIPPLYKQYSEVCEPGGVQFIDFGSDPDFNNCVDGLV
;
A
#
# COMPACT_ATOMS: atom_id res chain seq x y z
N ILE A 1 -16.85 4.71 -6.79
CA ILE A 1 -15.41 4.42 -6.65
C ILE A 1 -15.29 3.34 -5.58
N TYR A 2 -14.54 2.27 -5.82
CA TYR A 2 -14.56 1.06 -4.97
C TYR A 2 -14.00 1.35 -3.57
N SER A 3 -12.86 2.02 -3.51
CA SER A 3 -12.21 2.48 -2.29
C SER A 3 -13.11 3.31 -1.36
N TYR A 4 -14.08 4.05 -1.90
CA TYR A 4 -15.07 4.78 -1.07
C TYR A 4 -15.96 3.86 -0.21
N SER A 5 -16.13 2.60 -0.61
CA SER A 5 -16.82 1.60 0.21
C SER A 5 -16.00 1.14 1.43
N LEU A 6 -14.67 1.28 1.36
CA LEU A 6 -13.72 0.89 2.41
C LEU A 6 -13.27 2.08 3.27
N PHE A 7 -13.22 3.28 2.70
CA PHE A 7 -12.70 4.49 3.31
C PHE A 7 -13.71 5.65 3.24
N HIS A 8 -13.75 6.45 4.30
CA HIS A 8 -14.42 7.74 4.32
C HIS A 8 -13.43 8.82 3.85
N TYR A 9 -13.80 9.60 2.84
CA TYR A 9 -12.95 10.64 2.29
C TYR A 9 -13.22 12.00 2.94
N ASP A 10 -12.14 12.68 3.29
CA ASP A 10 -12.16 14.09 3.69
C ASP A 10 -12.27 14.98 2.44
N GLY A 11 -12.78 16.21 2.58
CA GLY A 11 -12.88 17.16 1.46
C GLY A 11 -11.53 17.48 0.80
N ARG A 12 -10.41 17.28 1.50
CA ARG A 12 -9.05 17.38 0.93
C ARG A 12 -8.77 16.33 -0.16
N MET A 13 -9.54 15.24 -0.20
CA MET A 13 -9.44 14.22 -1.24
C MET A 13 -9.99 14.72 -2.59
N ASP A 14 -10.74 15.82 -2.64
CA ASP A 14 -11.37 16.31 -3.87
C ASP A 14 -10.35 16.58 -5.00
N ASP A 15 -9.17 17.12 -4.69
CA ASP A 15 -8.10 17.33 -5.67
C ASP A 15 -7.60 15.99 -6.25
N VAL A 16 -7.44 14.99 -5.38
CA VAL A 16 -7.05 13.63 -5.79
C VAL A 16 -8.14 12.99 -6.62
N LEU A 17 -9.42 13.18 -6.31
CA LEU A 17 -10.53 12.62 -7.09
C LEU A 17 -10.70 13.30 -8.45
N GLN A 18 -10.48 14.62 -8.53
CA GLN A 18 -10.59 15.38 -9.77
C GLN A 18 -9.44 15.09 -10.74
N HIS A 19 -8.24 14.88 -10.20
CA HIS A 19 -7.01 14.69 -10.97
C HIS A 19 -6.41 13.28 -10.82
N GLY A 20 -7.18 12.31 -10.34
CA GLY A 20 -6.67 10.98 -10.04
C GLY A 20 -7.32 9.86 -10.82
N ILE A 21 -6.62 8.74 -10.89
CA ILE A 21 -7.09 7.48 -11.43
C ILE A 21 -7.11 6.47 -10.29
N GLU A 22 -8.29 5.91 -10.00
CA GLU A 22 -8.41 4.80 -9.06
C GLU A 22 -7.82 3.53 -9.70
N LEU A 23 -6.79 2.97 -9.08
CA LEU A 23 -6.27 1.64 -9.40
C LEU A 23 -6.86 0.62 -8.44
N GLY A 24 -7.32 -0.50 -8.98
CA GLY A 24 -7.86 -1.59 -8.16
C GLY A 24 -7.89 -2.90 -8.92
N ARG A 25 -8.01 -4.00 -8.16
CA ARG A 25 -8.19 -5.36 -8.69
C ARG A 25 -7.06 -5.79 -9.65
N SER A 26 -5.83 -5.43 -9.30
CA SER A 26 -4.63 -5.88 -10.03
C SER A 26 -4.50 -7.41 -9.94
N PHE A 27 -4.54 -8.08 -11.09
CA PHE A 27 -4.35 -9.52 -11.17
C PHE A 27 -3.43 -9.86 -12.34
N ILE A 28 -2.48 -10.74 -12.07
CA ILE A 28 -1.66 -11.36 -13.11
C ILE A 28 -2.10 -12.81 -13.20
N GLN A 29 -2.38 -13.29 -14.40
CA GLN A 29 -2.75 -14.67 -14.60
C GLN A 29 -1.58 -15.60 -14.19
N PRO A 30 -1.84 -16.74 -13.51
CA PRO A 30 -0.79 -17.61 -12.97
C PRO A 30 0.31 -17.99 -13.96
N ARG A 31 -0.03 -18.20 -15.24
CA ARG A 31 0.94 -18.50 -16.32
C ARG A 31 2.00 -17.41 -16.54
N TYR A 32 1.77 -16.19 -16.05
CA TYR A 32 2.67 -15.04 -16.16
C TYR A 32 3.28 -14.63 -14.81
N TRP A 33 3.07 -15.39 -13.73
CA TRP A 33 3.75 -15.14 -12.46
C TRP A 33 5.27 -15.31 -12.61
N GLY A 34 6.03 -14.46 -11.91
CA GLY A 34 7.49 -14.41 -12.02
C GLY A 34 8.02 -13.83 -13.34
N ARG A 35 7.13 -13.34 -14.21
CA ARG A 35 7.50 -12.60 -15.43
C ARG A 35 7.32 -11.09 -15.23
N ARG A 36 7.71 -10.31 -16.23
CA ARG A 36 7.61 -8.84 -16.28
C ARG A 36 6.19 -8.30 -16.49
N GLY A 37 5.15 -9.06 -16.12
CA GLY A 37 3.76 -8.68 -16.36
C GLY A 37 3.39 -7.37 -15.66
N LEU A 38 3.85 -7.21 -14.42
CA LEU A 38 3.59 -6.01 -13.63
C LEU A 38 4.39 -4.80 -14.14
N ASP A 39 5.65 -5.00 -14.54
CA ASP A 39 6.47 -3.95 -15.17
C ASP A 39 5.83 -3.40 -16.45
N TYR A 40 5.25 -4.29 -17.27
CA TYR A 40 4.54 -3.86 -18.48
C TYR A 40 3.23 -3.14 -18.16
N LEU A 41 2.53 -3.54 -17.10
CA LEU A 41 1.36 -2.81 -16.63
C LEU A 41 1.74 -1.38 -16.24
N TRP A 42 2.81 -1.23 -15.46
CA TRP A 42 3.33 0.08 -15.08
C TRP A 42 3.81 0.91 -16.26
N SER A 43 4.47 0.28 -17.24
CA SER A 43 4.86 0.95 -18.48
C SER A 43 3.65 1.48 -19.24
N GLY A 44 2.56 0.71 -19.31
CA GLY A 44 1.30 1.12 -19.93
C GLY A 44 0.63 2.28 -19.18
N ILE A 45 0.56 2.20 -17.85
CA ILE A 45 0.04 3.29 -17.00
C ILE A 45 0.88 4.56 -17.19
N GLY A 46 2.21 4.44 -17.17
CA GLY A 46 3.12 5.57 -17.40
C GLY A 46 2.92 6.21 -18.78
N ALA A 47 2.78 5.41 -19.84
CA ALA A 47 2.48 5.92 -21.17
C ALA A 47 1.12 6.63 -21.24
N TYR A 48 0.11 6.13 -20.52
CA TYR A 48 -1.19 6.78 -20.40
C TYR A 48 -1.09 8.14 -19.69
N LEU A 49 -0.41 8.19 -18.53
CA LEU A 49 -0.20 9.43 -17.79
C LEU A 49 0.59 10.47 -18.59
N ALA A 50 1.63 10.04 -19.32
CA ALA A 50 2.41 10.91 -20.20
C ALA A 50 1.54 11.53 -21.33
N ARG A 51 0.54 10.79 -21.82
CA ARG A 51 -0.42 11.28 -22.81
C ARG A 51 -1.47 12.20 -22.21
N TYR A 52 -1.82 12.01 -20.93
CA TYR A 52 -2.89 12.72 -20.24
C TYR A 52 -2.38 13.40 -18.95
N PRO A 53 -1.58 14.47 -19.06
CA PRO A 53 -0.86 15.08 -17.93
C PRO A 53 -1.74 15.79 -16.90
N HIS A 54 -3.05 15.87 -17.13
CA HIS A 54 -4.01 16.40 -16.17
C HIS A 54 -4.35 15.39 -15.06
N TYR A 55 -4.02 14.11 -15.25
CA TYR A 55 -4.01 13.11 -14.19
C TYR A 55 -2.67 13.18 -13.45
N ARG A 56 -2.74 13.56 -12.17
CA ARG A 56 -1.60 13.76 -11.29
C ARG A 56 -1.45 12.63 -10.27
N TYR A 57 -2.54 11.94 -9.94
CA TYR A 57 -2.57 10.97 -8.85
C TYR A 57 -2.98 9.58 -9.34
N LEU A 58 -2.32 8.57 -8.81
CA LEU A 58 -2.80 7.19 -8.82
C LEU A 58 -3.12 6.86 -7.37
N PHE A 59 -4.31 6.33 -7.12
CA PHE A 59 -4.70 5.98 -5.76
C PHE A 59 -5.54 4.71 -5.75
N GLY A 60 -5.62 4.04 -4.62
CA GLY A 60 -6.53 2.91 -4.48
C GLY A 60 -6.16 1.96 -3.35
N PRO A 61 -7.02 0.98 -3.05
CA PRO A 61 -6.75 0.04 -1.98
C PRO A 61 -5.77 -1.03 -2.47
N VAL A 62 -4.79 -1.33 -1.63
CA VAL A 62 -3.91 -2.49 -1.78
C VAL A 62 -4.01 -3.38 -0.55
N SER A 63 -4.22 -4.67 -0.77
CA SER A 63 -4.56 -5.61 0.30
C SER A 63 -3.35 -6.42 0.77
N ILE A 64 -3.18 -6.50 2.09
CA ILE A 64 -2.35 -7.48 2.79
C ILE A 64 -3.23 -8.70 3.08
N SER A 65 -2.84 -9.87 2.57
CA SER A 65 -3.64 -11.09 2.71
C SER A 65 -3.98 -11.41 4.17
N GLY A 66 -5.26 -11.70 4.45
CA GLY A 66 -5.72 -12.18 5.75
C GLY A 66 -5.19 -13.58 6.11
N GLY A 67 -4.61 -14.30 5.14
CA GLY A 67 -3.89 -15.56 5.39
C GLY A 67 -2.51 -15.38 6.01
N LEU A 68 -1.97 -14.16 6.08
CA LEU A 68 -0.70 -13.91 6.79
C LEU A 68 -0.91 -14.00 8.31
N PRO A 69 0.10 -14.48 9.07
CA PRO A 69 0.09 -14.42 10.52
C PRO A 69 -0.19 -12.99 11.02
N PRO A 70 -0.96 -12.79 12.11
CA PRO A 70 -1.23 -11.46 12.65
C PRO A 70 0.04 -10.62 12.86
N ALA A 71 1.09 -11.21 13.44
CA ALA A 71 2.38 -10.54 13.63
C ALA A 71 3.02 -10.06 12.31
N ALA A 72 2.86 -10.79 11.20
CA ALA A 72 3.37 -10.37 9.90
C ALA A 72 2.58 -9.17 9.35
N ARG A 73 1.26 -9.14 9.57
CA ARG A 73 0.42 -7.98 9.18
C ARG A 73 0.76 -6.75 10.01
N ASP A 74 0.96 -6.92 11.31
CA ASP A 74 1.34 -5.82 12.20
C ASP A 74 2.70 -5.21 11.81
N LEU A 75 3.69 -6.04 11.48
CA LEU A 75 4.99 -5.60 10.98
C LEU A 75 4.87 -4.82 9.66
N LEU A 76 4.08 -5.32 8.71
CA LEU A 76 3.84 -4.64 7.43
C LEU A 76 3.17 -3.27 7.65
N VAL A 77 2.06 -3.23 8.38
CA VAL A 77 1.32 -1.99 8.65
C VAL A 77 2.20 -0.98 9.39
N ALA A 78 2.96 -1.42 10.41
CA ALA A 78 3.88 -0.54 11.13
C ALA A 78 4.96 0.05 10.22
N PHE A 79 5.59 -0.78 9.39
CA PHE A 79 6.62 -0.33 8.46
C PHE A 79 6.10 0.69 7.44
N TYR A 80 4.95 0.43 6.82
CA TYR A 80 4.39 1.32 5.81
C TYR A 80 3.84 2.63 6.40
N ARG A 81 3.28 2.59 7.62
CA ARG A 81 2.92 3.82 8.37
C ARG A 81 4.15 4.68 8.71
N LEU A 82 5.28 4.05 9.03
CA LEU A 82 6.51 4.75 9.38
C LEU A 82 7.16 5.42 8.17
N TRP A 83 7.34 4.66 7.08
CA TRP A 83 8.14 5.09 5.93
C TRP A 83 7.37 5.83 4.85
N PHE A 84 6.04 5.66 4.80
CA PHE A 84 5.19 6.30 3.79
C PHE A 84 3.97 6.96 4.45
N PRO A 85 4.15 7.85 5.44
CA PRO A 85 3.02 8.48 6.12
C PRO A 85 2.26 9.41 5.17
N ALA A 86 0.95 9.50 5.38
CA ALA A 86 0.13 10.52 4.75
C ALA A 86 0.59 11.92 5.17
N THR A 87 0.77 12.84 4.23
CA THR A 87 1.03 14.25 4.58
C THR A 87 -0.22 14.95 5.09
N HIS A 88 -1.39 14.48 4.67
CA HIS A 88 -2.70 14.93 5.12
C HIS A 88 -3.62 13.73 5.36
N PRO A 89 -4.53 13.79 6.35
CA PRO A 89 -5.57 12.79 6.52
C PRO A 89 -6.62 12.98 5.41
N LEU A 90 -6.35 12.41 4.24
CA LEU A 90 -7.21 12.46 3.06
C LEU A 90 -8.39 11.50 3.17
N ALA A 91 -8.21 10.41 3.90
CA ALA A 91 -9.21 9.39 4.11
C ALA A 91 -9.00 8.67 5.44
N GLU A 92 -10.07 8.11 5.97
CA GLU A 92 -10.05 7.24 7.15
C GLU A 92 -10.75 5.94 6.80
N SER A 93 -10.20 4.81 7.25
CA SER A 93 -10.85 3.53 7.06
C SER A 93 -12.16 3.47 7.81
N ARG A 94 -13.18 2.87 7.19
CA ARG A 94 -14.45 2.59 7.86
C ARG A 94 -14.35 1.47 8.90
N ARG A 95 -13.28 0.67 8.86
CA ARG A 95 -12.94 -0.38 9.82
C ARG A 95 -11.44 -0.28 10.16
N PRO A 96 -11.02 0.75 10.92
CA PRO A 96 -9.61 1.06 11.14
C PRO A 96 -8.80 -0.14 11.66
N TYR A 97 -7.62 -0.35 11.07
CA TYR A 97 -6.65 -1.28 11.61
C TYR A 97 -6.02 -0.67 12.87
N PRO A 98 -5.88 -1.41 13.98
CA PRO A 98 -5.36 -0.89 15.25
C PRO A 98 -4.04 -0.15 15.10
N ALA A 99 -3.79 0.80 16.01
CA ALA A 99 -2.49 1.46 16.10
C ALA A 99 -1.38 0.42 16.30
N SER A 100 -0.23 0.66 15.67
CA SER A 100 0.91 -0.24 15.77
C SER A 100 1.39 -0.33 17.22
N LEU A 101 1.57 -1.55 17.72
CA LEU A 101 2.00 -1.78 19.10
C LEU A 101 3.43 -1.24 19.32
N PRO A 102 3.75 -0.72 20.51
CA PRO A 102 5.09 -0.19 20.80
C PRO A 102 6.22 -1.17 20.49
N ASP A 103 6.04 -2.46 20.81
CA ASP A 103 7.06 -3.49 20.56
C ASP A 103 7.29 -3.77 19.06
N VAL A 104 6.26 -3.58 18.24
CA VAL A 104 6.34 -3.72 16.78
C VAL A 104 7.03 -2.50 16.18
N LEU A 105 6.70 -1.30 16.67
CA LEU A 105 7.37 -0.06 16.25
C LEU A 105 8.85 -0.05 16.64
N ALA A 106 9.19 -0.55 17.83
CA ALA A 106 10.56 -0.67 18.33
C ALA A 106 11.45 -1.59 17.48
N GLN A 107 10.87 -2.36 16.55
CA GLN A 107 11.68 -3.10 15.58
C GLN A 107 12.37 -2.16 14.59
N PHE A 108 11.78 -1.02 14.26
CA PHE A 108 12.25 -0.13 13.21
C PHE A 108 12.91 1.13 13.79
N GLY A 109 14.06 1.51 13.24
CA GLY A 109 14.81 2.69 13.69
C GLY A 109 14.22 4.00 13.17
N GLY A 110 13.62 3.98 11.97
CA GLY A 110 13.09 5.17 11.31
C GLY A 110 14.15 6.14 10.78
N GLU A 111 15.42 5.71 10.73
CA GLU A 111 16.56 6.54 10.29
C GLU A 111 17.02 6.20 8.87
N ASP A 112 17.16 4.91 8.54
CA ASP A 112 17.53 4.43 7.20
C ASP A 112 16.50 3.43 6.66
N TYR A 113 15.96 3.76 5.48
CA TYR A 113 14.92 2.96 4.82
C TYR A 113 15.41 1.56 4.45
N ASN A 114 16.65 1.45 3.97
CA ASN A 114 17.19 0.18 3.49
C ASN A 114 17.45 -0.77 4.66
N ASP A 115 17.96 -0.25 5.78
CA ASP A 115 18.19 -1.02 7.00
C ASP A 115 16.87 -1.53 7.58
N ASP A 116 15.86 -0.67 7.71
CA ASP A 116 14.54 -1.08 8.19
C ASP A 116 13.83 -2.02 7.21
N LEU A 117 14.01 -1.84 5.90
CA LEU A 117 13.46 -2.74 4.88
C LEU A 117 14.15 -4.12 4.95
N ALA A 118 15.46 -4.17 5.14
CA ALA A 118 16.21 -5.41 5.33
C ALA A 118 15.75 -6.13 6.60
N ARG A 119 15.51 -5.37 7.68
CA ARG A 119 14.96 -5.89 8.92
C ARG A 119 13.55 -6.43 8.75
N LEU A 120 12.65 -5.70 8.09
CA LEU A 120 11.30 -6.16 7.77
C LEU A 120 11.34 -7.50 7.02
N LYS A 121 12.18 -7.60 5.99
CA LYS A 121 12.37 -8.85 5.23
C LYS A 121 12.84 -10.00 6.11
N SER A 122 13.79 -9.75 7.02
CA SER A 122 14.28 -10.75 7.97
C SER A 122 13.18 -11.23 8.93
N LEU A 123 12.45 -10.29 9.55
CA LEU A 123 11.35 -10.59 10.48
C LEU A 123 10.22 -11.36 9.80
N LEU A 124 9.82 -10.96 8.59
CA LEU A 124 8.83 -11.69 7.80
C LEU A 124 9.35 -13.09 7.41
N GLY A 125 10.62 -13.20 7.03
CA GLY A 125 11.26 -14.48 6.71
C GLY A 125 11.23 -15.46 7.88
N ASN A 126 11.46 -14.99 9.10
CA ASN A 126 11.33 -15.78 10.33
C ASN A 126 9.89 -16.28 10.58
N LEU A 127 8.90 -15.60 10.02
CA LEU A 127 7.48 -15.98 10.05
C LEU A 127 7.06 -16.80 8.82
N GLY A 128 8.00 -17.19 7.94
CA GLY A 128 7.71 -17.89 6.69
C GLY A 128 6.95 -17.03 5.66
N CYS A 129 7.03 -15.71 5.79
CA CYS A 129 6.30 -14.74 4.99
C CYS A 129 7.25 -13.86 4.17
N ALA A 130 6.69 -13.12 3.21
CA ALA A 130 7.42 -12.13 2.42
C ALA A 130 6.56 -10.87 2.24
N ILE A 131 7.21 -9.75 1.88
CA ILE A 131 6.50 -8.52 1.52
C ILE A 131 5.65 -8.79 0.26
N PRO A 132 4.34 -8.45 0.25
CA PRO A 132 3.52 -8.62 -0.94
C PRO A 132 4.11 -7.87 -2.15
N PRO A 133 4.10 -8.45 -3.36
CA PRO A 133 4.76 -7.84 -4.53
C PRO A 133 4.30 -6.42 -4.86
N LEU A 134 3.00 -6.14 -4.74
CA LEU A 134 2.45 -4.80 -5.00
C LEU A 134 2.98 -3.76 -4.01
N TYR A 135 3.01 -4.10 -2.72
CA TYR A 135 3.55 -3.25 -1.66
C TYR A 135 5.02 -2.90 -1.89
N LYS A 136 5.83 -3.87 -2.33
CA LYS A 136 7.22 -3.61 -2.71
C LYS A 136 7.32 -2.66 -3.90
N GLN A 137 6.53 -2.90 -4.95
CA GLN A 137 6.62 -2.07 -6.15
C GLN A 137 6.13 -0.65 -5.92
N TYR A 138 5.01 -0.46 -5.20
CA TYR A 138 4.45 0.87 -4.99
C TYR A 138 5.45 1.78 -4.29
N SER A 139 6.18 1.26 -3.30
CA SER A 139 7.26 2.00 -2.62
C SER A 139 8.47 2.35 -3.51
N GLU A 140 8.65 1.67 -4.63
CA GLU A 140 9.84 1.80 -5.50
C GLU A 140 9.54 2.52 -6.84
N VAL A 141 8.28 2.86 -7.12
CA VAL A 141 7.86 3.47 -8.42
C VAL A 141 8.07 4.99 -8.47
N CYS A 142 8.07 5.67 -7.32
CA CYS A 142 8.22 7.12 -7.24
C CYS A 142 9.50 7.52 -6.52
N GLU A 143 9.91 8.78 -6.73
CA GLU A 143 10.90 9.44 -5.88
C GLU A 143 10.39 9.53 -4.42
N PRO A 144 11.29 9.65 -3.42
CA PRO A 144 10.90 9.81 -2.03
C PRO A 144 9.85 10.91 -1.83
N GLY A 145 8.76 10.57 -1.12
CA GLY A 145 7.61 11.47 -0.90
C GLY A 145 6.51 11.37 -1.97
N GLY A 146 6.75 10.67 -3.08
CA GLY A 146 5.75 10.45 -4.14
C GLY A 146 4.77 9.30 -3.87
N VAL A 147 4.90 8.59 -2.75
CA VAL A 147 4.03 7.48 -2.32
C VAL A 147 3.65 7.73 -0.88
N GLN A 148 2.37 7.54 -0.55
CA GLN A 148 1.84 7.71 0.79
C GLN A 148 0.84 6.60 1.06
N PHE A 149 0.83 6.03 2.26
CA PHE A 149 -0.24 5.18 2.74
C PHE A 149 -1.12 6.01 3.67
N ILE A 150 -2.33 6.30 3.21
CA ILE A 150 -3.25 7.24 3.85
C ILE A 150 -3.82 6.64 5.13
N ASP A 151 -4.39 5.44 5.04
CA ASP A 151 -4.86 4.69 6.20
C ASP A 151 -4.96 3.19 5.89
N PHE A 152 -5.07 2.37 6.94
CA PHE A 152 -5.22 0.92 6.88
C PHE A 152 -6.51 0.48 7.56
N GLY A 153 -7.23 -0.45 6.93
CA GLY A 153 -8.49 -1.00 7.42
C GLY A 153 -8.56 -2.50 7.34
N SER A 154 -9.35 -3.13 8.20
CA SER A 154 -9.66 -4.56 8.08
C SER A 154 -10.88 -4.76 7.19
N ASP A 155 -10.80 -5.70 6.23
CA ASP A 155 -11.93 -6.11 5.41
C ASP A 155 -12.33 -7.57 5.67
N PRO A 156 -13.24 -7.81 6.63
CA PRO A 156 -13.87 -9.11 6.86
C PRO A 156 -14.54 -9.73 5.63
N ASP A 157 -15.07 -8.91 4.73
CA ASP A 157 -15.81 -9.36 3.55
C ASP A 157 -14.84 -9.84 2.44
N PHE A 158 -13.54 -9.54 2.57
CA PHE A 158 -12.47 -10.00 1.71
C PHE A 158 -11.40 -10.81 2.48
N ASN A 159 -11.83 -11.95 3.03
CA ASN A 159 -10.95 -12.91 3.73
C ASN A 159 -10.17 -12.31 4.91
N ASN A 160 -10.76 -11.36 5.63
CA ASN A 160 -10.11 -10.64 6.74
C ASN A 160 -8.75 -10.04 6.37
N CYS A 161 -8.62 -9.54 5.13
CA CYS A 161 -7.41 -8.85 4.71
C CYS A 161 -7.30 -7.49 5.40
N VAL A 162 -6.13 -6.86 5.24
CA VAL A 162 -5.92 -5.46 5.63
C VAL A 162 -5.73 -4.64 4.36
N ASP A 163 -6.64 -3.72 4.08
CA ASP A 163 -6.52 -2.78 2.96
C ASP A 163 -5.80 -1.52 3.40
N GLY A 164 -4.68 -1.20 2.74
CA GLY A 164 -4.06 0.12 2.82
C GLY A 164 -4.52 0.97 1.63
N LEU A 165 -5.02 2.18 1.88
CA LEU A 165 -5.22 3.16 0.82
C LEU A 165 -3.87 3.81 0.52
N VAL A 166 -3.38 3.63 -0.71
CA VAL A 166 -2.16 4.26 -1.24
C VAL A 166 -2.51 5.38 -2.21
#